data_AF-A0A1G9SKC1-F1
#
_entry.id   AF-A0A1G9SKC1-F1
#
_cell.length_a   1.000
_cell.length_b   1.000
_cell.length_c   1.000
_cell.angle_alpha   90.00
_cell.angle_beta   90.00
_cell.angle_gamma   90.00
#
_symmetry.space_group_name_H-M   'P 1'
#
loop_
_entity.id
_entity.type
_entity.pdbx_description
1 polymer ?
#
loop_
_entity_poly.entity_id
_entity_poly.type
_entity_poly.pdbx_seq_one_letter_code
_entity_poly.pdbx_strand_id
1 'polypeptide(L)'
;MPGKKTTTDKSTQVVILREAGYTLPVIADRLDLSISTVQRIIKTTKAVAGAGTQALIDKAREELLSSAFSLDAVQQTVATLVADELALSHLIRTKIANALEALDPTDPVAFRGLAAASTALKLTQDVTRRSLPIEKLNQAQDIEELPTLQIHILTENDVAEMRAKQRLEEAEMNGDTQGIEDEIANLEWMERRRLAQSDQTDDDDDVVCEGFDLHMTGT
;
A
#
# COMPACT_ATOMS: atom_id res chain seq x y z
N MET A 1 -45.60 25.18 4.38
CA MET A 1 -45.32 23.73 4.27
C MET A 1 -44.74 23.43 2.90
N PRO A 2 -43.45 23.08 2.77
CA PRO A 2 -42.87 22.56 1.52
C PRO A 2 -42.73 21.03 1.61
N GLY A 3 -43.44 20.32 0.72
CA GLY A 3 -43.52 18.86 0.71
C GLY A 3 -42.30 18.17 0.07
N LYS A 4 -41.69 17.25 0.83
CA LYS A 4 -41.43 15.84 0.48
C LYS A 4 -40.95 15.48 -0.95
N LYS A 5 -39.98 16.18 -1.53
CA LYS A 5 -39.35 15.79 -2.82
C LYS A 5 -38.20 14.77 -2.71
N THR A 6 -37.55 14.65 -1.56
CA THR A 6 -36.38 13.77 -1.35
C THR A 6 -36.70 12.27 -1.35
N THR A 7 -37.94 11.88 -1.01
CA THR A 7 -38.32 10.46 -0.93
C THR A 7 -38.49 9.83 -2.32
N THR A 8 -38.94 10.59 -3.32
CA THR A 8 -39.19 10.08 -4.67
C THR A 8 -37.88 9.77 -5.41
N ASP A 9 -36.88 10.63 -5.27
CA ASP A 9 -35.57 10.44 -5.90
C ASP A 9 -34.86 9.17 -5.39
N LYS A 10 -34.81 8.97 -4.06
CA LYS A 10 -34.28 7.74 -3.46
C LYS A 10 -35.05 6.48 -3.89
N SER A 11 -36.38 6.58 -4.09
CA SER A 11 -37.17 5.43 -4.54
C SER A 11 -36.86 5.02 -5.98
N THR A 12 -36.60 6.00 -6.86
CA THR A 12 -36.17 5.76 -8.24
C THR A 12 -34.78 5.13 -8.28
N GLN A 13 -33.85 5.62 -7.44
CA GLN A 13 -32.50 5.07 -7.33
C GLN A 13 -32.51 3.60 -6.85
N VAL A 14 -33.38 3.25 -5.91
CA VAL A 14 -33.58 1.85 -5.47
C VAL A 14 -34.04 0.97 -6.64
N VAL A 15 -34.96 1.44 -7.47
CA VAL A 15 -35.45 0.68 -8.64
C VAL A 15 -34.34 0.49 -9.66
N ILE A 16 -33.61 1.55 -10.02
CA ILE A 16 -32.51 1.50 -10.98
C ILE A 16 -31.43 0.51 -10.52
N LEU A 17 -30.99 0.60 -9.26
CA LEU A 17 -29.99 -0.31 -8.70
C LEU A 17 -30.51 -1.75 -8.65
N ARG A 18 -31.80 -1.94 -8.33
CA ARG A 18 -32.39 -3.28 -8.33
C ARG A 18 -32.41 -3.89 -9.73
N GLU A 19 -32.81 -3.11 -10.74
CA GLU A 19 -32.84 -3.54 -12.14
C GLU A 19 -31.44 -3.78 -12.71
N ALA A 20 -30.43 -3.04 -12.24
CA ALA A 20 -29.02 -3.28 -12.54
C ALA A 20 -28.44 -4.55 -11.86
N GLY A 21 -29.23 -5.25 -11.03
CA GLY A 21 -28.86 -6.53 -10.44
C GLY A 21 -28.28 -6.47 -9.03
N TYR A 22 -28.27 -5.29 -8.38
CA TYR A 22 -27.78 -5.18 -7.01
C TYR A 22 -28.68 -5.92 -5.99
N THR A 23 -28.04 -6.47 -4.96
CA THR A 23 -28.72 -7.15 -3.85
C THR A 23 -29.25 -6.14 -2.84
N LEU A 24 -30.30 -6.51 -2.11
CA LEU A 24 -30.95 -5.65 -1.11
C LEU A 24 -29.98 -5.05 -0.08
N PRO A 25 -29.00 -5.79 0.48
CA PRO A 25 -28.05 -5.22 1.44
C PRO A 25 -27.12 -4.17 0.81
N VAL A 26 -26.68 -4.39 -0.44
CA VAL A 26 -25.80 -3.45 -1.13
C VAL A 26 -26.53 -2.15 -1.47
N ILE A 27 -27.81 -2.24 -1.90
CA ILE A 27 -28.63 -1.05 -2.17
C ILE A 27 -28.91 -0.26 -0.88
N ALA A 28 -29.15 -0.98 0.23
CA ALA A 28 -29.38 -0.39 1.55
C ALA A 28 -28.16 0.42 2.01
N ASP A 29 -26.97 -0.17 1.87
CA ASP A 29 -25.70 0.47 2.22
C ASP A 29 -25.40 1.69 1.32
N ARG A 30 -25.52 1.55 0.00
CA ARG A 30 -25.21 2.63 -0.97
C ARG A 30 -26.10 3.86 -0.86
N LEU A 31 -27.35 3.70 -0.43
CA LEU A 31 -28.34 4.77 -0.34
C LEU A 31 -28.57 5.28 1.08
N ASP A 32 -27.84 4.73 2.06
CA ASP A 32 -28.02 4.94 3.50
C ASP A 32 -29.49 4.74 3.90
N LEU A 33 -30.01 3.55 3.61
CA LEU A 33 -31.38 3.13 3.88
C LEU A 33 -31.39 1.81 4.64
N SER A 34 -32.38 1.61 5.51
CA SER A 34 -32.57 0.28 6.10
C SER A 34 -33.01 -0.75 5.04
N ILE A 35 -32.58 -2.00 5.21
CA ILE A 35 -32.99 -3.12 4.34
C ILE A 35 -34.52 -3.23 4.24
N SER A 36 -35.23 -2.99 5.34
CA SER A 36 -36.71 -2.99 5.38
C SER A 36 -37.33 -1.89 4.52
N THR A 37 -36.69 -0.72 4.43
CA THR A 37 -37.11 0.39 3.57
C THR A 37 -36.92 0.04 2.10
N VAL A 38 -35.76 -0.52 1.74
CA VAL A 38 -35.48 -0.98 0.37
C VAL A 38 -36.46 -2.08 -0.06
N GLN A 39 -36.73 -3.06 0.80
CA GLN A 39 -37.72 -4.11 0.55
C GLN A 39 -39.12 -3.55 0.32
N ARG A 40 -39.54 -2.55 1.12
CA ARG A 40 -40.86 -1.90 0.98
C ARG A 40 -40.98 -1.14 -0.33
N ILE A 41 -39.93 -0.43 -0.74
CA ILE A 41 -39.89 0.29 -2.02
C ILE A 41 -40.02 -0.70 -3.17
N ILE A 42 -39.19 -1.75 -3.21
CA ILE A 42 -39.21 -2.77 -4.28
C ILE A 42 -40.55 -3.50 -4.35
N LYS A 43 -41.17 -3.83 -3.21
CA LYS A 43 -42.52 -4.44 -3.19
C LYS A 43 -43.58 -3.52 -3.80
N THR A 44 -43.42 -2.21 -3.63
CA THR A 44 -44.36 -1.19 -4.14
C THR A 44 -44.18 -0.97 -5.64
N THR A 45 -42.93 -0.92 -6.12
CA THR A 45 -42.57 -0.66 -7.53
C THR A 45 -42.44 -1.90 -8.39
N LYS A 46 -42.47 -3.11 -7.80
CA LYS A 46 -42.32 -4.41 -8.47
C LYS A 46 -41.00 -4.58 -9.26
N ALA A 47 -39.94 -3.91 -8.85
CA ALA A 47 -38.64 -3.99 -9.50
C ALA A 47 -38.02 -5.40 -9.39
N VAL A 48 -37.56 -5.95 -10.51
CA VAL A 48 -36.97 -7.31 -10.60
C VAL A 48 -35.45 -7.19 -10.78
N ALA A 49 -34.70 -8.10 -10.16
CA ALA A 49 -33.24 -8.14 -10.32
C ALA A 49 -32.85 -8.43 -11.77
N GLY A 50 -31.97 -7.61 -12.35
CA GLY A 50 -31.41 -7.87 -13.68
C GLY A 50 -32.35 -7.59 -14.85
N ALA A 51 -33.45 -6.86 -14.63
CA ALA A 51 -34.35 -6.43 -15.71
C ALA A 51 -33.84 -5.19 -16.49
N GLY A 52 -32.72 -4.59 -16.05
CA GLY A 52 -32.11 -3.43 -16.68
C GLY A 52 -31.37 -3.74 -17.98
N THR A 53 -31.16 -2.72 -18.81
CA THR A 53 -30.37 -2.81 -20.05
C THR A 53 -28.93 -3.24 -19.78
N GLN A 54 -28.33 -4.04 -20.67
CA GLN A 54 -26.97 -4.58 -20.54
C GLN A 54 -25.91 -3.51 -20.18
N ALA A 55 -26.02 -2.29 -20.72
CA ALA A 55 -25.13 -1.17 -20.39
C ALA A 55 -25.16 -0.75 -18.91
N LEU A 56 -26.30 -0.88 -18.24
CA LEU A 56 -26.43 -0.60 -16.80
C LEU A 56 -25.84 -1.74 -15.96
N ILE A 57 -25.95 -2.97 -16.44
CA ILE A 57 -25.35 -4.16 -15.80
C ILE A 57 -23.82 -4.09 -15.88
N ASP A 58 -23.28 -3.68 -17.03
CA ASP A 58 -21.84 -3.56 -17.24
C ASP A 58 -21.25 -2.41 -16.41
N LYS A 59 -21.90 -1.24 -16.38
CA LYS A 59 -21.51 -0.11 -15.51
C LYS A 59 -21.59 -0.47 -14.02
N ALA A 60 -22.63 -1.20 -13.61
CA ALA A 60 -22.78 -1.67 -12.24
C ALA A 60 -21.67 -2.64 -11.81
N ARG A 61 -21.27 -3.53 -12.72
CA ARG A 61 -20.16 -4.46 -12.52
C ARG A 61 -18.83 -3.71 -12.43
N GLU A 62 -18.60 -2.76 -13.34
CA GLU A 62 -17.39 -1.95 -13.36
C GLU A 62 -17.26 -1.09 -12.09
N GLU A 63 -18.35 -0.47 -11.63
CA GLU A 63 -18.36 0.27 -10.37
C GLU A 63 -18.13 -0.61 -9.12
N LEU A 64 -18.67 -1.84 -9.12
CA LEU A 64 -18.42 -2.81 -8.04
C LEU A 64 -16.96 -3.21 -8.00
N LEU A 65 -16.37 -3.48 -9.16
CA LEU A 65 -14.97 -3.80 -9.28
C LEU A 65 -14.12 -2.59 -8.87
N SER A 66 -14.45 -1.37 -9.32
CA SER A 66 -13.68 -0.18 -8.93
C SER A 66 -13.77 0.12 -7.44
N SER A 67 -14.92 -0.08 -6.79
CA SER A 67 -15.05 0.12 -5.34
C SER A 67 -14.38 -0.99 -4.53
N ALA A 68 -14.52 -2.25 -4.97
CA ALA A 68 -13.99 -3.41 -4.26
C ALA A 68 -12.48 -3.64 -4.49
N PHE A 69 -11.89 -3.02 -5.52
CA PHE A 69 -10.45 -3.08 -5.81
C PHE A 69 -9.72 -1.75 -5.56
N SER A 70 -10.36 -0.72 -5.00
CA SER A 70 -9.61 0.43 -4.47
C SER A 70 -8.86 -0.02 -3.22
N LEU A 71 -7.52 -0.08 -3.32
CA LEU A 71 -6.64 -0.66 -2.32
C LEU A 71 -6.89 -0.06 -0.92
N ASP A 72 -7.12 1.25 -0.85
CA ASP A 72 -7.33 1.99 0.40
C ASP A 72 -8.67 1.65 1.07
N ALA A 73 -9.78 1.55 0.32
CA ALA A 73 -11.08 1.23 0.91
C ALA A 73 -11.14 -0.22 1.41
N VAL A 74 -10.47 -1.14 0.70
CA VAL A 74 -10.31 -2.54 1.14
C VAL A 74 -9.46 -2.59 2.39
N GLN A 75 -8.32 -1.90 2.42
CA GLN A 75 -7.45 -1.83 3.60
C GLN A 75 -8.19 -1.28 4.83
N GLN A 76 -8.97 -0.21 4.66
CA GLN A 76 -9.74 0.38 5.76
C GLN A 76 -10.85 -0.54 6.26
N THR A 77 -11.53 -1.24 5.36
CA THR A 77 -12.56 -2.23 5.72
C THR A 77 -11.95 -3.42 6.44
N VAL A 78 -10.83 -3.94 5.94
CA VAL A 78 -10.08 -5.03 6.58
C VAL A 78 -9.55 -4.61 7.95
N ALA A 79 -9.01 -3.39 8.08
CA ALA A 79 -8.55 -2.85 9.36
C ALA A 79 -9.69 -2.73 10.38
N THR A 80 -10.89 -2.33 9.94
CA THR A 80 -12.08 -2.24 10.80
C THR A 80 -12.52 -3.64 11.26
N LEU A 81 -12.61 -4.60 10.34
CA LEU A 81 -12.94 -5.99 10.67
C LEU A 81 -11.94 -6.63 11.63
N VAL A 82 -10.65 -6.32 11.45
CA VAL A 82 -9.57 -6.75 12.34
C VAL A 82 -9.72 -6.13 13.73
N ALA A 83 -10.02 -4.83 13.82
CA ALA A 83 -10.23 -4.15 15.09
C ALA A 83 -11.42 -4.73 15.86
N ASP A 84 -12.52 -5.00 15.16
CA ASP A 84 -13.71 -5.64 15.73
C ASP A 84 -13.42 -7.06 16.25
N GLU A 85 -12.68 -7.87 15.49
CA GLU A 85 -12.27 -9.22 15.90
C GLU A 85 -11.39 -9.18 17.16
N LEU A 86 -10.46 -8.23 17.25
CA LEU A 86 -9.62 -8.04 18.43
C LEU A 86 -10.45 -7.61 19.66
N ALA A 87 -11.40 -6.70 19.48
CA ALA A 87 -12.30 -6.27 20.56
C ALA A 87 -13.18 -7.43 21.06
N LEU A 88 -13.69 -8.25 20.15
CA LEU A 88 -14.50 -9.43 20.48
C LEU A 88 -13.67 -10.50 21.21
N SER A 89 -12.44 -10.74 20.74
CA SER A 89 -11.48 -11.63 21.40
C SER A 89 -11.17 -11.18 22.83
N HIS A 90 -10.95 -9.88 23.03
CA HIS A 90 -10.74 -9.30 24.36
C HIS A 90 -11.96 -9.52 25.26
N LEU A 91 -13.16 -9.22 24.77
CA LEU A 91 -14.40 -9.40 25.52
C LEU A 91 -14.60 -10.87 25.95
N ILE A 92 -14.36 -11.83 25.05
CA ILE A 92 -14.44 -13.27 25.35
C ILE A 92 -13.46 -13.63 26.47
N ARG A 93 -12.20 -13.16 26.39
CA ARG A 93 -11.19 -13.41 27.41
C ARG A 93 -11.60 -12.86 28.78
N THR A 94 -12.09 -11.62 28.84
CA THR A 94 -12.56 -11.01 30.08
C THR A 94 -13.74 -11.78 30.67
N LYS A 95 -14.71 -12.20 29.85
CA LYS A 95 -15.85 -12.99 30.33
C LYS A 95 -15.44 -14.36 30.84
N ILE A 96 -14.48 -15.02 30.18
CA ILE A 96 -13.90 -16.28 30.64
C ILE A 96 -13.16 -16.11 31.97
N ALA A 97 -12.35 -15.05 32.11
CA ALA A 97 -11.64 -14.76 33.36
C ALA A 97 -12.62 -14.56 34.52
N ASN A 98 -13.66 -13.74 34.32
CA ASN A 98 -14.69 -13.51 35.35
C ASN A 98 -15.46 -14.79 35.71
N ALA A 99 -15.74 -15.65 34.72
CA ALA A 99 -16.40 -16.92 34.96
C ALA A 99 -15.50 -17.89 35.75
N LEU A 100 -14.18 -17.85 35.51
CA LEU A 100 -13.21 -18.66 36.22
C LEU A 100 -13.04 -18.23 37.69
N GLU A 101 -13.12 -16.93 37.97
CA GLU A 101 -13.10 -16.41 39.35
C GLU A 101 -14.32 -16.83 40.17
N ALA A 102 -15.47 -17.01 39.50
CA ALA A 102 -16.72 -17.43 40.13
C ALA A 102 -16.87 -18.96 40.26
N LEU A 103 -15.89 -19.73 39.80
CA LEU A 103 -15.95 -21.18 39.74
C LEU A 103 -15.64 -21.80 41.11
N ASP A 104 -16.52 -22.68 41.59
CA ASP A 104 -16.26 -23.48 42.79
C ASP A 104 -15.33 -24.66 42.45
N PRO A 105 -14.10 -24.73 42.99
CA PRO A 105 -13.16 -25.80 42.69
C PRO A 105 -13.59 -27.18 43.20
N THR A 106 -14.64 -27.25 44.03
CA THR A 106 -15.19 -28.51 44.55
C THR A 106 -16.31 -29.09 43.70
N ASP A 107 -16.84 -28.34 42.73
CA ASP A 107 -17.94 -28.78 41.86
C ASP A 107 -17.41 -29.45 40.57
N PRO A 108 -17.77 -30.73 40.29
CA PRO A 108 -17.43 -31.39 39.03
C PRO A 108 -17.91 -30.66 37.76
N VAL A 109 -18.96 -29.83 37.84
CA VAL A 109 -19.45 -29.00 36.73
C VAL A 109 -18.48 -27.87 36.40
N ALA A 110 -17.70 -27.39 37.38
CA ALA A 110 -16.66 -26.39 37.21
C ALA A 110 -15.60 -26.85 36.17
N PHE A 111 -15.17 -28.12 36.25
CA PHE A 111 -14.20 -28.67 35.29
C PHE A 111 -14.70 -28.68 33.84
N ARG A 112 -16.01 -28.85 33.62
CA ARG A 112 -16.62 -28.76 32.27
C ARG A 112 -16.64 -27.32 31.76
N GLY A 113 -16.93 -26.35 32.64
CA GLY A 113 -16.83 -24.93 32.33
C GLY A 113 -15.41 -24.52 31.93
N LEU A 114 -14.41 -25.02 32.66
CA LEU A 114 -12.99 -24.81 32.39
C LEU A 114 -12.54 -25.38 31.02
N ALA A 115 -12.99 -26.59 30.69
CA ALA A 115 -12.71 -27.21 29.39
C ALA A 115 -13.36 -26.44 28.23
N ALA A 116 -14.61 -25.98 28.41
CA ALA A 116 -15.29 -25.15 27.41
C ALA A 116 -14.59 -23.79 27.23
N ALA A 117 -14.21 -23.13 28.32
CA ALA A 117 -13.46 -21.88 28.31
C ALA A 117 -12.10 -22.02 27.62
N SER A 118 -11.35 -23.08 27.92
CA SER A 118 -10.06 -23.37 27.28
C SER A 118 -10.21 -23.61 25.78
N THR A 119 -11.30 -24.26 25.36
CA THR A 119 -11.60 -24.51 23.95
C THR A 119 -11.96 -23.22 23.22
N ALA A 120 -12.79 -22.37 23.83
CA ALA A 120 -13.13 -21.05 23.29
C ALA A 120 -11.89 -20.16 23.13
N LEU A 121 -11.00 -20.13 24.13
CA LEU A 121 -9.72 -19.42 24.07
C LEU A 121 -8.85 -19.91 22.92
N LYS A 122 -8.67 -21.22 22.79
CA LYS A 122 -7.87 -21.82 21.72
C LYS A 122 -8.42 -21.47 20.33
N LEU A 123 -9.73 -21.65 20.13
CA LEU A 123 -10.37 -21.36 18.84
C LEU A 123 -10.21 -19.88 18.47
N THR A 124 -10.40 -18.97 19.43
CA THR A 124 -10.22 -17.54 19.19
C THR A 124 -8.77 -17.22 18.83
N GLN A 125 -7.79 -17.83 19.51
CA GLN A 125 -6.37 -17.64 19.23
C GLN A 125 -5.95 -18.20 17.85
N ASP A 126 -6.49 -19.35 17.46
CA ASP A 126 -6.25 -19.96 16.14
C ASP A 126 -6.84 -19.10 15.01
N VAL A 127 -8.05 -18.54 15.21
CA VAL A 127 -8.67 -17.60 14.28
C VAL A 127 -7.83 -16.33 14.16
N THR A 128 -7.45 -15.69 15.29
CA THR A 128 -6.65 -14.47 15.27
C THR A 128 -5.31 -14.66 14.55
N ARG A 129 -4.61 -15.78 14.78
CA ARG A 129 -3.34 -16.08 14.08
C ARG A 129 -3.51 -16.27 12.58
N ARG A 130 -4.66 -16.79 12.14
CA ARG A 130 -4.93 -17.07 10.73
C ARG A 130 -5.48 -15.85 9.99
N SER A 131 -6.22 -14.98 10.68
CA SER A 131 -6.74 -13.72 10.13
C SER A 131 -5.69 -12.61 10.09
N LEU A 132 -4.73 -12.62 11.03
CA LEU A 132 -3.61 -11.69 11.09
C LEU A 132 -2.28 -12.44 10.93
N PRO A 133 -1.85 -12.76 9.71
CA PRO A 133 -0.53 -13.35 9.49
C PRO A 133 0.55 -12.28 9.73
N ILE A 134 0.93 -12.09 11.00
CA ILE A 134 1.98 -11.15 11.43
C ILE A 134 3.29 -11.45 10.66
N GLU A 135 3.61 -12.72 10.41
CA GLU A 135 4.73 -13.11 9.55
C GLU A 135 4.65 -12.55 8.12
N LYS A 136 3.44 -12.50 7.52
CA LYS A 136 3.28 -11.95 6.16
C LYS A 136 3.27 -10.43 6.15
N LEU A 137 2.84 -9.80 7.25
CA LEU A 137 2.88 -8.35 7.41
C LEU A 137 4.33 -7.85 7.50
N ASN A 138 5.20 -8.59 8.18
CA ASN A 138 6.64 -8.32 8.20
C ASN A 138 7.26 -8.50 6.79
N GLN A 139 6.91 -9.58 6.08
CA GLN A 139 7.37 -9.80 4.69
C GLN A 139 6.88 -8.73 3.70
N ALA A 140 5.72 -8.11 3.94
CA ALA A 140 5.20 -7.04 3.11
C ALA A 140 5.83 -5.66 3.40
N GLN A 141 6.42 -5.47 4.58
CA GLN A 141 7.23 -4.29 4.89
C GLN A 141 8.67 -4.41 4.33
N ASP A 142 9.16 -5.63 4.15
CA ASP A 142 10.37 -5.92 3.36
C ASP A 142 10.03 -5.84 1.86
N ILE A 143 9.77 -4.63 1.36
CA ILE A 143 9.85 -4.39 -0.08
C ILE A 143 11.33 -4.50 -0.43
N GLU A 144 11.76 -5.64 -0.97
CA GLU A 144 13.05 -5.77 -1.63
C GLU A 144 13.13 -4.70 -2.73
N GLU A 145 13.89 -3.63 -2.48
CA GLU A 145 14.15 -2.61 -3.49
C GLU A 145 14.81 -3.30 -4.69
N LEU A 146 14.11 -3.31 -5.83
CA LEU A 146 14.66 -3.84 -7.07
C LEU A 146 15.94 -3.06 -7.42
N PRO A 147 17.03 -3.75 -7.79
CA PRO A 147 18.28 -3.07 -8.14
C PRO A 147 18.04 -2.14 -9.32
N THR A 148 18.44 -0.87 -9.18
CA THR A 148 18.31 0.13 -10.25
C THR A 148 19.51 0.05 -11.20
N LEU A 149 19.25 -0.07 -12.50
CA LEU A 149 20.30 -0.02 -13.52
C LEU A 149 20.67 1.45 -13.78
N GLN A 150 21.86 1.86 -13.37
CA GLN A 150 22.41 3.19 -13.64
C GLN A 150 23.42 3.12 -14.80
N ILE A 151 23.12 3.81 -15.90
CA ILE A 151 24.01 3.87 -17.07
C ILE A 151 24.80 5.19 -16.99
N HIS A 152 26.11 5.09 -16.86
CA HIS A 152 27.03 6.24 -16.86
C HIS A 152 27.84 6.26 -18.16
N ILE A 153 28.02 7.44 -18.75
CA ILE A 153 28.91 7.64 -19.90
C ILE A 153 30.30 7.92 -19.36
N LEU A 154 31.26 7.05 -19.67
CA LEU A 154 32.64 7.16 -19.19
C LEU A 154 33.46 8.02 -20.15
N THR A 155 34.24 8.94 -19.59
CA THR A 155 35.27 9.68 -20.34
C THR A 155 36.53 8.83 -20.53
N GLU A 156 37.44 9.24 -21.42
CA GLU A 156 38.72 8.54 -21.61
C GLU A 156 39.54 8.44 -20.32
N ASN A 157 39.47 9.46 -19.46
CA ASN A 157 40.12 9.46 -18.14
C ASN A 157 39.48 8.43 -17.19
N ASP A 158 38.15 8.29 -17.21
CA ASP A 158 37.44 7.31 -16.38
C ASP A 158 37.77 5.88 -16.82
N VAL A 159 37.92 5.66 -18.13
CA VAL A 159 38.37 4.38 -18.69
C VAL A 159 39.83 4.11 -18.27
N ALA A 160 40.72 5.09 -18.32
CA ALA A 160 42.12 4.93 -17.90
C ALA A 160 42.23 4.56 -16.41
N GLU A 161 41.44 5.21 -15.55
CA GLU A 161 41.37 4.90 -14.11
C GLU A 161 40.79 3.49 -13.86
N MET A 162 39.74 3.11 -14.59
CA MET A 162 39.17 1.77 -14.48
C MET A 162 40.18 0.69 -14.89
N ARG A 163 40.93 0.93 -15.96
CA ARG A 163 41.99 0.01 -16.43
C ARG A 163 43.16 -0.06 -15.46
N ALA A 164 43.50 1.04 -14.81
CA ALA A 164 44.48 1.09 -13.74
C ALA A 164 44.05 0.24 -12.55
N LYS A 165 42.82 0.42 -12.05
CA LYS A 165 42.26 -0.39 -10.96
C LYS A 165 42.22 -1.88 -11.29
N GLN A 166 41.84 -2.25 -12.51
CA GLN A 166 41.86 -3.65 -12.96
C GLN A 166 43.27 -4.27 -12.92
N ARG A 167 44.31 -3.53 -13.37
CA ARG A 167 45.70 -4.01 -13.30
C ARG A 167 46.20 -4.14 -11.87
N LEU A 168 45.78 -3.24 -10.98
CA LEU A 168 46.07 -3.32 -9.55
C LEU A 168 45.44 -4.58 -8.94
N GLU A 169 44.15 -4.82 -9.19
CA GLU A 169 43.43 -6.02 -8.71
C GLU A 169 44.06 -7.31 -9.25
N GLU A 170 44.49 -7.32 -10.52
CA GLU A 170 45.21 -8.44 -11.11
C GLU A 170 46.59 -8.66 -10.47
N ALA A 171 47.34 -7.58 -10.18
CA ALA A 171 48.62 -7.66 -9.50
C ALA A 171 48.46 -8.15 -8.04
N GLU A 172 47.41 -7.71 -7.34
CA GLU A 172 47.05 -8.19 -6.00
C GLU A 172 46.70 -9.68 -6.00
N MET A 173 45.87 -10.13 -6.96
CA MET A 173 45.52 -11.55 -7.10
C MET A 173 46.74 -12.42 -7.44
N ASN A 174 47.69 -11.89 -8.22
CA ASN A 174 48.89 -12.60 -8.63
C ASN A 174 50.06 -12.49 -7.64
N GLY A 175 49.92 -11.66 -6.59
CA GLY A 175 50.97 -11.42 -5.60
C GLY A 175 52.19 -10.66 -6.15
N ASP A 176 52.01 -9.88 -7.22
CA ASP A 176 53.07 -9.05 -7.82
C ASP A 176 53.19 -7.72 -7.08
N THR A 177 54.07 -7.68 -6.08
CA THR A 177 54.30 -6.49 -5.25
C THR A 177 54.80 -5.29 -6.05
N GLN A 178 55.55 -5.52 -7.12
CA GLN A 178 56.08 -4.44 -7.94
C GLN A 178 54.99 -3.85 -8.85
N GLY A 179 54.14 -4.71 -9.43
CA GLY A 179 52.97 -4.28 -10.19
C GLY A 179 51.96 -3.48 -9.36
N ILE A 180 51.81 -3.81 -8.06
CA ILE A 180 50.98 -3.05 -7.12
C ILE A 180 51.54 -1.63 -6.92
N GLU A 181 52.84 -1.51 -6.61
CA GLU A 181 53.49 -0.22 -6.37
C GLU A 181 53.43 0.70 -7.59
N ASP A 182 53.70 0.16 -8.77
CA ASP A 182 53.69 0.90 -10.04
C ASP A 182 52.28 1.44 -10.37
N GLU A 183 51.23 0.66 -10.12
CA GLU A 183 49.86 1.07 -10.44
C GLU A 183 49.26 2.02 -9.39
N ILE A 184 49.64 1.89 -8.12
CA ILE A 184 49.31 2.90 -7.08
C ILE A 184 49.91 4.25 -7.46
N ALA A 185 51.20 4.28 -7.86
CA ALA A 185 51.85 5.51 -8.30
C ALA A 185 51.17 6.11 -9.55
N ASN A 186 50.69 5.27 -10.47
CA ASN A 186 49.93 5.72 -11.64
C ASN A 186 48.57 6.35 -11.26
N LEU A 187 47.83 5.74 -10.33
CA LEU A 187 46.57 6.28 -9.82
C LEU A 187 46.78 7.64 -9.13
N GLU A 188 47.80 7.75 -8.27
CA GLU A 188 48.14 9.01 -7.60
C GLU A 188 48.56 10.12 -8.57
N TRP A 189 49.25 9.76 -9.66
CA TRP A 189 49.62 10.70 -10.71
C TRP A 189 48.37 11.21 -11.47
N MET A 190 47.44 10.31 -11.79
CA MET A 190 46.17 10.68 -12.43
C MET A 190 45.31 11.58 -11.52
N GLU A 191 45.26 11.29 -10.22
CA GLU A 191 44.53 12.12 -9.25
C GLU A 191 45.14 13.52 -9.09
N ARG A 192 46.48 13.61 -8.98
CA ARG A 192 47.19 14.90 -8.97
C ARG A 192 46.95 15.72 -10.23
N ARG A 193 46.90 15.06 -11.40
CA ARG A 193 46.61 15.71 -12.67
C ARG A 193 45.16 16.21 -12.74
N ARG A 194 44.20 15.46 -12.20
CA ARG A 194 42.79 15.85 -12.12
C ARG A 194 42.61 17.10 -11.25
N LEU A 195 43.23 17.13 -10.07
CA LEU A 195 43.22 18.29 -9.17
C LEU A 195 43.83 19.55 -9.83
N ALA A 196 44.93 19.39 -10.55
CA ALA A 196 45.54 20.50 -11.28
C ALA A 196 44.68 21.03 -12.45
N GLN A 197 43.83 20.18 -13.04
CA GLN A 197 42.90 20.57 -14.10
C GLN A 197 41.63 21.24 -13.55
N SER A 198 41.13 20.80 -12.39
CA SER A 198 40.00 21.48 -11.72
C SER A 198 40.39 22.90 -11.30
N ASP A 199 41.58 23.08 -10.74
CA ASP A 199 42.07 24.41 -10.32
C ASP A 199 42.25 25.39 -11.50
N GLN A 200 42.45 24.89 -12.72
CA GLN A 200 42.55 25.72 -13.93
C GLN A 200 41.19 26.08 -14.55
N THR A 201 40.14 25.31 -14.25
CA THR A 201 38.82 25.54 -14.86
C THR A 201 38.01 26.59 -14.08
N ASP A 202 38.30 26.76 -12.78
CA ASP A 202 37.63 27.76 -11.92
C ASP A 202 38.10 29.20 -12.17
N ASP A 203 39.23 29.43 -12.87
CA ASP A 203 39.79 30.78 -13.14
C ASP A 203 39.35 31.39 -14.50
N ASP A 204 38.78 30.61 -15.43
CA ASP A 204 38.47 31.05 -16.81
C ASP A 204 36.98 31.33 -17.09
N ASP A 205 36.09 31.19 -16.08
CA ASP A 205 34.62 31.33 -16.25
C ASP A 205 34.05 32.74 -15.93
N ASP A 206 34.89 33.76 -15.81
CA ASP A 206 34.46 35.17 -15.60
C ASP A 206 34.41 35.96 -16.94
N VAL A 207 33.76 35.41 -17.97
CA VAL A 207 33.36 36.20 -19.15
C VAL A 207 32.02 36.88 -18.86
N VAL A 208 32.09 38.09 -18.32
CA VAL A 208 30.94 39.00 -18.20
C VAL A 208 30.48 39.42 -19.59
N CYS A 209 29.44 38.77 -20.10
CA CYS A 209 28.67 39.28 -21.24
C CYS A 209 27.83 40.48 -20.76
N GLU A 210 28.37 41.69 -20.89
CA GLU A 210 27.57 42.92 -20.69
C GLU A 210 26.40 42.94 -21.68
N GLY A 211 25.18 42.89 -21.12
CA GLY A 211 23.94 42.92 -21.87
C GLY A 211 23.78 44.20 -22.68
N PHE A 212 23.67 44.04 -23.99
CA PHE A 212 23.40 45.11 -24.94
C PHE A 212 21.89 45.46 -24.90
N ASP A 213 21.48 46.33 -23.97
CA ASP A 213 20.12 46.88 -23.93
C ASP A 213 19.98 48.01 -24.97
N LEU A 214 19.43 47.69 -26.15
CA LEU A 214 18.86 48.68 -27.06
C LEU A 214 17.38 48.88 -26.75
N HIS A 215 17.11 49.83 -25.83
CA HIS A 215 15.85 50.56 -25.81
C HIS A 215 15.70 51.34 -27.12
N MET A 216 15.00 50.77 -28.11
CA MET A 216 14.44 51.54 -29.22
C MET A 216 13.23 52.31 -28.71
N THR A 217 13.48 53.57 -28.34
CA THR A 217 12.47 54.61 -28.22
C THR A 217 11.99 54.98 -29.62
N GLY A 218 10.67 55.15 -29.77
CA GLY A 218 10.02 55.32 -31.06
C GLY A 218 10.08 56.74 -31.63
N THR A 219 9.74 56.81 -32.92
CA THR A 219 8.87 57.82 -33.56
C THR A 219 8.39 57.26 -34.87
#